data_AF-A0A8I0J7L7-F1
#
_entry.id   AF-A0A8I0J7L7-F1
#
_cell.length_a   1.000
_cell.length_b   1.000
_cell.length_c   1.000
_cell.angle_alpha   90.00
_cell.angle_beta   90.00
_cell.angle_gamma   90.00
#
_symmetry.space_group_name_H-M   'P 1'
#
loop_
_entity.id
_entity.type
_entity.pdbx_description
1 polymer ?
#
loop_
_entity_poly.entity_id
_entity_poly.type
_entity_poly.pdbx_seq_one_letter_code
_entity_poly.pdbx_strand_id
1 'polypeptide(L)'
;MNDKILDTLTGMYFTVDDPDGTYGTGQVVRLAAEGIYFIRYDGNEVELPMELVSLGEMLQTTEEDYKLWRFFDTIEERDKWIEWLDAPSKPRVVTLVRPTPTK
;
A
#
# COMPACT_ATOMS: atom_id res chain seq x y z
N MET A 1 26.47 9.85 -15.75
CA MET A 1 25.15 10.03 -15.10
C MET A 1 25.29 9.41 -13.72
N ASN A 2 24.80 10.04 -12.66
CA ASN A 2 24.87 9.44 -11.33
C ASN A 2 23.87 8.30 -11.29
N ASP A 3 24.36 7.06 -11.41
CA ASP A 3 23.60 5.82 -11.23
C ASP A 3 23.25 5.60 -9.75
N LYS A 4 22.69 6.63 -9.11
CA LYS A 4 22.01 6.44 -7.83
C LYS A 4 20.68 5.82 -8.18
N ILE A 5 20.66 4.50 -8.25
CA ILE A 5 19.42 3.74 -8.22
C ILE A 5 18.65 4.25 -7.00
N LEU A 6 17.51 4.91 -7.25
CA LEU A 6 16.74 5.58 -6.21
C LEU A 6 16.00 4.50 -5.41
N ASP A 7 16.63 4.06 -4.33
CA ASP A 7 16.00 3.20 -3.35
C ASP A 7 15.03 4.01 -2.48
N THR A 8 13.76 4.06 -2.90
CA THR A 8 12.72 4.86 -2.23
C THR A 8 11.76 4.05 -1.38
N LEU A 9 11.64 2.74 -1.63
CA LEU A 9 10.62 1.90 -1.00
C LEU A 9 11.18 0.99 0.10
N THR A 10 12.49 0.81 0.18
CA THR A 10 13.10 -0.05 1.22
C THR A 10 12.73 0.41 2.62
N GLY A 11 12.28 -0.54 3.44
CA GLY A 11 11.84 -0.31 4.81
C GLY A 11 10.36 0.03 4.95
N MET A 12 9.69 0.42 3.86
CA MET A 12 8.26 0.75 3.88
C MET A 12 7.40 -0.51 4.10
N TYR A 13 6.25 -0.30 4.72
CA TYR A 13 5.21 -1.31 4.87
C TYR A 13 4.19 -1.16 3.74
N PHE A 14 3.52 -2.24 3.35
CA PHE A 14 2.53 -2.18 2.30
C PHE A 14 1.24 -2.93 2.61
N THR A 15 0.19 -2.53 1.91
CA THR A 15 -1.02 -3.33 1.67
C THR A 15 -1.17 -3.55 0.17
N VAL A 16 -1.54 -4.76 -0.25
CA VAL A 16 -1.88 -5.08 -1.64
C VAL A 16 -3.27 -5.71 -1.67
N ASP A 17 -4.16 -5.12 -2.45
CA ASP A 17 -5.52 -5.61 -2.60
C ASP A 17 -5.51 -6.90 -3.45
N ASP A 18 -6.24 -7.92 -2.99
CA ASP A 18 -6.42 -9.19 -3.68
C ASP A 18 -7.76 -9.21 -4.45
N PRO A 19 -7.87 -9.98 -5.56
CA PRO A 19 -9.09 -10.03 -6.37
C PRO A 19 -10.34 -10.53 -5.64
N ASP A 20 -10.17 -11.25 -4.54
CA ASP A 20 -11.27 -11.74 -3.71
C ASP A 20 -11.80 -10.68 -2.72
N GLY A 21 -11.25 -9.47 -2.76
CA GLY A 21 -11.61 -8.35 -1.87
C GLY A 21 -10.90 -8.39 -0.52
N THR A 22 -10.00 -9.35 -0.30
CA THR A 22 -9.08 -9.32 0.84
C THR A 22 -7.85 -8.47 0.50
N TYR A 23 -6.93 -8.32 1.44
CA TYR A 23 -5.68 -7.63 1.21
C TYR A 23 -4.53 -8.36 1.91
N GLY A 24 -3.41 -8.48 1.22
CA GLY A 24 -2.15 -8.88 1.79
C GLY A 24 -1.44 -7.71 2.45
N THR A 25 -0.73 -7.96 3.54
CA THR A 25 0.14 -6.97 4.20
C THR A 25 1.59 -7.46 4.21
N GLY A 26 2.53 -6.52 4.26
CA GLY A 26 3.93 -6.89 4.35
C GLY A 26 4.88 -5.70 4.45
N GLN A 27 6.15 -5.98 4.21
CA GLN A 27 7.23 -5.00 4.24
C GLN A 27 8.16 -5.16 3.03
N VAL A 28 8.62 -4.03 2.49
CA VAL A 28 9.71 -3.97 1.52
C VAL A 28 11.04 -4.09 2.26
N VAL A 29 11.79 -5.17 2.02
CA VAL A 29 13.02 -5.51 2.74
C VAL A 29 14.21 -4.73 2.21
N ARG A 30 14.42 -4.75 0.89
CA ARG A 30 15.51 -4.04 0.22
C ARG A 30 15.34 -4.01 -1.29
N LEU A 31 15.97 -3.04 -1.95
CA LEU A 31 16.17 -3.03 -3.39
C LEU A 31 17.08 -4.20 -3.85
N ALA A 32 16.62 -4.97 -4.83
CA ALA A 32 17.34 -6.09 -5.44
C ALA A 32 18.09 -5.68 -6.71
N ALA A 33 17.40 -4.92 -7.57
CA ALA A 33 17.90 -4.35 -8.82
C ALA A 33 17.11 -3.08 -9.13
N GLU A 34 17.47 -2.34 -10.19
CA GLU A 34 16.74 -1.12 -10.57
C GLU A 34 15.24 -1.41 -10.75
N GLY A 35 14.42 -0.78 -9.90
CA GLY A 35 12.97 -0.97 -9.90
C GLY A 35 12.51 -2.37 -9.48
N ILE A 36 13.34 -3.20 -8.85
CA ILE A 36 12.97 -4.53 -8.34
C ILE A 36 13.29 -4.60 -6.85
N TYR A 37 12.32 -4.99 -6.03
CA TYR A 37 12.43 -5.04 -4.58
C TYR A 37 12.20 -6.45 -4.05
N PHE A 38 12.91 -6.78 -2.98
CA PHE A 38 12.55 -7.89 -2.11
C PHE A 38 11.44 -7.43 -1.17
N ILE A 39 10.35 -8.17 -1.13
CA ILE A 39 9.25 -7.97 -0.19
C ILE A 39 9.07 -9.19 0.71
N ARG A 40 8.47 -8.99 1.87
CA ARG A 40 8.07 -10.04 2.79
C ARG A 40 6.62 -9.82 3.21
N TYR A 41 5.76 -10.79 2.91
CA TYR A 41 4.39 -10.81 3.40
C TYR A 41 4.33 -11.16 4.90
N ASP A 42 3.39 -10.56 5.62
CA ASP A 42 3.10 -10.92 7.01
C ASP A 42 2.38 -12.27 7.09
N GLY A 43 2.51 -12.97 8.21
CA GLY A 43 1.82 -14.25 8.45
C GLY A 43 2.49 -15.49 7.83
N ASN A 44 3.53 -15.31 7.01
CA ASN A 44 4.37 -16.41 6.57
C ASN A 44 5.33 -16.83 7.70
N GLU A 45 5.13 -18.02 8.29
CA GLU A 45 5.97 -18.60 9.34
C GLU A 45 7.36 -19.07 8.84
N VAL A 46 7.60 -19.03 7.53
CA VAL A 46 8.88 -19.41 6.95
C VAL A 46 9.84 -18.23 7.07
N GLU A 47 11.08 -18.45 7.52
CA GLU A 47 12.10 -17.39 7.68
C GLU A 47 12.49 -16.68 6.36
N LEU A 48 12.07 -17.22 5.21
CA LEU A 48 12.69 -16.99 3.90
C LEU A 48 11.77 -16.70 2.69
N PRO A 49 10.43 -16.49 2.75
CA PRO A 49 9.68 -16.07 1.57
C PRO A 49 9.93 -14.57 1.37
N MET A 50 11.09 -14.27 0.79
CA MET A 50 11.36 -13.00 0.14
C MET A 50 10.90 -13.14 -1.31
N GLU A 51 9.84 -12.43 -1.67
CA GLU A 51 9.39 -12.36 -3.06
C GLU A 51 10.06 -11.20 -3.77
N LEU A 52 10.31 -11.37 -5.06
CA LEU A 52 10.83 -10.32 -5.93
C LEU A 52 9.65 -9.70 -6.67
N VAL A 53 9.45 -8.40 -6.48
CA VAL A 53 8.40 -7.64 -7.15
C VAL A 53 9.00 -6.41 -7.79
N SER A 54 8.63 -6.17 -9.05
CA SER A 54 9.03 -4.98 -9.78
C SER A 54 8.11 -3.79 -9.50
N LEU A 55 8.64 -2.58 -9.63
CA LEU A 55 7.87 -1.34 -9.55
C LEU A 55 6.76 -1.31 -10.61
N GLY A 56 6.99 -1.94 -11.77
CA GLY A 56 5.97 -2.11 -12.80
C GLY A 56 4.76 -2.87 -12.27
N GLU A 57 4.98 -4.00 -11.59
CA GLU A 57 3.92 -4.80 -10.96
C GLU A 57 3.24 -4.07 -9.80
N MET A 58 3.99 -3.26 -9.04
CA MET A 58 3.43 -2.45 -7.96
C MET A 58 2.53 -1.30 -8.47
N LEU A 59 2.85 -0.76 -9.65
CA LEU A 59 2.13 0.37 -10.26
C LEU A 59 1.09 -0.08 -11.29
N GLN A 60 0.98 -1.38 -11.56
CA GLN A 60 0.08 -1.89 -12.58
C GLN A 60 -1.37 -1.82 -12.09
N THR A 61 -2.08 -0.79 -12.54
CA THR A 61 -3.54 -0.80 -12.55
C THR A 61 -3.99 -1.56 -13.80
N THR A 62 -4.33 -2.84 -13.65
CA THR A 62 -4.88 -3.65 -14.76
C THR A 62 -6.30 -3.19 -15.09
N GLU A 63 -6.72 -3.38 -16.35
CA GLU A 63 -8.09 -3.10 -16.82
C GLU A 63 -9.14 -4.03 -16.19
N GLU A 64 -8.71 -5.12 -15.53
CA GLU A 64 -9.56 -6.21 -15.03
C GLU A 64 -9.23 -6.68 -13.59
N ASP A 65 -8.61 -5.88 -12.71
CA ASP A 65 -8.72 -5.99 -11.22
C ASP A 65 -7.42 -5.57 -10.48
N TYR A 66 -7.51 -4.39 -9.86
CA TYR A 66 -7.18 -4.04 -8.46
C TYR A 66 -5.98 -4.67 -7.72
N LYS A 67 -4.80 -4.86 -8.30
CA LYS A 67 -3.58 -4.91 -7.45
C LYS A 67 -3.14 -3.50 -7.05
N LEU A 68 -3.88 -2.89 -6.12
CA LEU A 68 -3.58 -1.55 -5.63
C LEU A 68 -2.61 -1.61 -4.46
N TRP A 69 -1.34 -1.38 -4.76
CA TRP A 69 -0.30 -1.25 -3.75
C TRP A 69 -0.40 0.10 -3.05
N ARG A 70 -0.36 0.06 -1.72
CA ARG A 70 -0.22 1.26 -0.88
C ARG A 70 0.96 1.07 0.04
N PHE A 71 1.78 2.11 0.17
CA PHE A 71 3.00 2.09 0.96
C PHE A 71 2.90 3.06 2.15
N PHE A 72 3.50 2.68 3.27
CA PHE A 72 3.43 3.37 4.54
C PHE A 72 4.83 3.44 5.17
N ASP A 73 5.12 4.55 5.84
CA ASP A 73 6.43 4.74 6.49
C ASP A 73 6.53 3.91 7.78
N THR A 74 5.39 3.71 8.47
CA THR A 74 5.34 2.94 9.72
C THR A 74 4.22 1.91 9.73
N ILE A 75 4.37 0.91 10.60
CA ILE A 75 3.36 -0.14 10.81
C ILE A 75 2.06 0.46 11.36
N GLU A 76 2.15 1.47 12.23
CA GLU A 76 0.99 2.13 12.82
C GLU A 76 0.15 2.89 11.78
N GLU A 77 0.78 3.46 10.75
CA GLU A 77 0.06 4.12 9.66
C GLU A 77 -0.68 3.11 8.79
N ARG A 78 -0.03 1.99 8.48
CA ARG A 78 -0.65 0.87 7.77
C ARG A 78 -1.83 0.30 8.56
N ASP A 79 -1.66 0.10 9.86
CA ASP A 79 -2.70 -0.50 10.71
C ASP A 79 -3.91 0.45 10.85
N LYS A 80 -3.69 1.78 10.95
CA LYS A 80 -4.79 2.76 10.88
C LYS A 80 -5.52 2.75 9.54
N TRP A 81 -4.80 2.53 8.44
CA TRP A 81 -5.41 2.39 7.12
C TRP A 81 -6.28 1.14 7.05
N ILE A 82 -5.78 0.01 7.57
CA ILE A 82 -6.51 -1.25 7.70
C ILE A 82 -7.78 -1.08 8.53
N GLU A 83 -7.69 -0.44 9.70
CA GLU A 83 -8.85 -0.15 10.55
C GLU A 83 -9.91 0.67 9.81
N TRP A 84 -9.50 1.66 9.01
CA TRP A 84 -10.41 2.45 8.17
C TRP A 84 -11.04 1.62 7.05
N LEU A 85 -10.28 0.70 6.45
CA LEU A 85 -10.73 -0.16 5.36
C LEU A 85 -11.77 -1.20 5.84
N ASP A 86 -11.49 -1.87 6.95
CA ASP A 86 -12.34 -2.92 7.53
C ASP A 86 -13.61 -2.37 8.16
N ALA A 87 -13.50 -1.19 8.78
CA ALA A 87 -14.61 -0.49 9.39
C ALA A 87 -14.56 0.98 8.94
N PRO A 88 -15.15 1.31 7.77
CA PRO A 88 -15.39 2.69 7.36
C PRO A 88 -16.46 3.29 8.30
N SER A 89 -16.07 3.48 9.56
CA SER A 89 -16.96 3.82 10.66
C SER A 89 -17.30 5.30 10.52
N LYS A 90 -18.50 5.47 9.97
CA LYS A 90 -19.22 6.71 9.69
C LYS A 90 -18.76 7.42 8.42
N PRO A 91 -19.67 7.67 7.46
CA PRO A 91 -19.42 8.75 6.52
C PRO A 91 -19.15 10.00 7.36
N ARG A 92 -17.96 10.59 7.21
CA ARG A 92 -17.78 11.99 7.58
C ARG A 92 -18.70 12.75 6.63
N VAL A 93 -19.96 12.90 7.02
CA VAL A 93 -20.85 13.87 6.40
C VAL A 93 -20.21 15.22 6.71
N VAL A 94 -19.34 15.67 5.81
CA VAL A 94 -19.06 17.10 5.69
C VAL A 94 -20.36 17.67 5.14
N THR A 95 -21.33 17.93 6.02
CA THR A 95 -22.42 18.83 5.69
C THR A 95 -21.75 20.15 5.39
N LEU A 96 -21.47 20.40 4.11
CA LEU A 96 -21.41 21.72 3.53
C LEU A 96 -22.81 22.32 3.71
N VAL A 97 -23.14 22.71 4.94
CA VAL A 97 -24.25 23.61 5.19
C VAL A 97 -23.79 24.91 4.55
N ARG A 98 -24.19 25.13 3.30
CA ARG A 98 -24.14 26.46 2.69
C ARG A 98 -24.94 27.35 3.63
N PRO A 99 -24.37 28.44 4.20
CA PRO A 99 -25.20 29.40 4.90
C PRO A 99 -26.19 29.97 3.88
N THR A 100 -27.48 29.81 4.15
CA THR A 100 -28.54 30.43 3.37
C THR A 100 -28.33 31.95 3.44
N PRO A 101 -28.18 32.66 2.32
CA PRO A 101 -28.08 34.12 2.36
C PRO A 101 -29.42 34.66 2.87
N THR A 102 -29.41 35.26 4.06
CA THR A 102 -30.51 36.09 4.55
C THR A 102 -30.72 37.24 3.58
N LYS A 103 -31.98 37.38 3.12
CA LYS A 103 -32.47 38.48 2.28
C LYS A 103 -32.24 39.84 2.92
#